data_AF-A0A4S1E778-F1
#
_entry.id   AF-A0A4S1E778-F1
#
_cell.length_a   1.000
_cell.length_b   1.000
_cell.length_c   1.000
_cell.angle_alpha   90.00
_cell.angle_beta   90.00
_cell.angle_gamma   90.00
#
_symmetry.space_group_name_H-M   'P 1'
#
loop_
_entity.id
_entity.type
_entity.pdbx_description
1 polymer ?
#
loop_
_entity_poly.entity_id
_entity_poly.type
_entity_poly.pdbx_seq_one_letter_code
_entity_poly.pdbx_strand_id
1 'polypeptide(L)'
;MTTVTTSSTVIRVLDGESLLEALERTGHEVEFQCRSGYCGMCRVPLIDGEVDYPDPPLAFIGPSEILPCCCRVTQAITIECRITRVPEQLQFDMPGKQLELPEE
;
A
#
# COMPACT_ATOMS: atom_id res chain seq x y z
N MET A 1 -0.30 19.14 -1.60
CA MET A 1 -1.56 18.36 -1.70
C MET A 1 -1.67 17.82 -3.11
N THR A 2 -1.78 16.50 -3.27
CA THR A 2 -1.79 15.85 -4.59
C THR A 2 -3.09 15.06 -4.79
N THR A 3 -3.60 14.99 -6.02
CA THR A 3 -4.86 14.28 -6.31
C THR A 3 -4.54 12.95 -6.98
N VAL A 4 -5.09 11.86 -6.47
CA VAL A 4 -4.89 10.50 -7.00
C VAL A 4 -6.23 9.98 -7.47
N THR A 5 -6.31 9.57 -8.73
CA THR A 5 -7.48 8.92 -9.30
C THR A 5 -7.30 7.42 -9.16
N THR A 6 -8.24 6.75 -8.51
CA THR A 6 -8.28 5.28 -8.50
C THR A 6 -9.35 4.78 -9.47
N SER A 7 -9.36 3.48 -9.78
CA SER A 7 -10.42 2.85 -10.59
C SER A 7 -11.83 2.98 -9.99
N SER A 8 -11.95 3.38 -8.72
CA SER A 8 -13.23 3.46 -8.01
C SER A 8 -13.59 4.88 -7.59
N THR A 9 -12.63 5.75 -7.27
CA THR A 9 -12.90 7.14 -6.85
C THR A 9 -11.65 8.03 -6.97
N VAL A 10 -11.83 9.34 -6.83
CA VAL A 10 -10.73 10.30 -6.75
C VAL A 10 -10.45 10.64 -5.29
N ILE A 11 -9.21 10.45 -4.85
CA ILE A 11 -8.75 10.70 -3.49
C ILE A 11 -7.71 11.82 -3.48
N ARG A 12 -7.61 12.53 -2.35
CA ARG A 12 -6.64 13.61 -2.15
C ARG A 12 -5.63 13.17 -1.12
N VAL A 13 -4.35 13.22 -1.46
CA VAL A 13 -3.22 12.92 -0.59
C VAL A 13 -2.75 14.21 0.07
N LEU A 14 -2.65 14.19 1.41
CA LEU A 14 -2.19 15.32 2.20
C LEU A 14 -0.66 15.44 2.14
N ASP A 15 -0.14 16.65 2.37
CA ASP A 15 1.30 16.88 2.44
C ASP A 15 1.90 16.16 3.67
N GLY A 16 2.73 15.14 3.41
CA GLY A 16 3.32 14.29 4.45
C GLY A 16 2.58 12.96 4.69
N GLU A 17 1.43 12.74 4.04
CA GLU A 17 0.72 11.46 4.02
C GLU A 17 1.29 10.57 2.91
N SER A 18 1.48 9.29 3.19
CA SER A 18 1.88 8.31 2.17
C SER A 18 0.69 7.94 1.27
N LEU A 19 0.97 7.46 0.05
CA LEU A 19 -0.10 6.99 -0.84
C LEU A 19 -0.89 5.84 -0.21
N LEU A 20 -0.23 4.98 0.56
CA LEU A 20 -0.86 3.89 1.31
C LEU A 20 -1.87 4.42 2.33
N GLU A 21 -1.52 5.44 3.11
CA GLU A 21 -2.42 6.03 4.11
C GLU A 21 -3.63 6.69 3.46
N ALA A 22 -3.45 7.36 2.33
CA ALA A 22 -4.57 7.93 1.57
C ALA A 22 -5.53 6.84 1.06
N LEU A 23 -4.99 5.70 0.62
CA LEU A 23 -5.76 4.53 0.18
C LEU A 23 -6.50 3.86 1.35
N GLU A 24 -5.84 3.67 2.49
CA GLU A 24 -6.43 3.11 3.71
C GLU A 24 -7.58 4.00 4.23
N ARG A 25 -7.37 5.32 4.29
CA ARG A 25 -8.39 6.31 4.70
C ARG A 25 -9.62 6.30 3.81
N THR A 26 -9.47 5.92 2.55
CA THR A 26 -10.56 5.90 1.57
C THR A 26 -11.23 4.53 1.46
N GLY A 27 -10.71 3.52 2.19
CA GLY A 27 -11.24 2.17 2.25
C GLY A 27 -10.83 1.29 1.05
N HIS A 28 -9.71 1.61 0.41
CA HIS A 28 -9.15 0.74 -0.61
C HIS A 28 -8.45 -0.46 0.02
N GLU A 29 -8.56 -1.62 -0.62
CA GLU A 29 -7.89 -2.84 -0.17
C GLU A 29 -6.49 -2.87 -0.77
N VAL A 30 -5.49 -2.60 0.07
CA VAL A 30 -4.07 -2.68 -0.30
C VAL A 30 -3.40 -3.60 0.69
N GLU A 31 -2.80 -4.68 0.20
CA GLU A 31 -2.06 -5.61 1.05
C GLU A 31 -0.74 -4.97 1.48
N PHE A 32 -0.53 -4.73 2.77
CA PHE A 32 0.75 -4.23 3.27
C PHE A 32 1.22 -5.07 4.45
N GLN A 33 2.52 -5.33 4.49
CA GLN A 33 3.14 -6.07 5.60
C GLN A 33 4.28 -5.26 6.22
N CYS A 34 5.18 -4.75 5.38
CA CYS A 34 6.43 -4.15 5.82
C CYS A 34 6.40 -2.63 5.98
N ARG A 35 5.50 -1.92 5.27
CA ARG A 35 5.46 -0.44 5.16
C ARG A 35 6.79 0.24 4.80
N SER A 36 7.75 -0.54 4.29
CA SER A 36 9.14 -0.11 4.07
C SER A 36 9.65 -0.53 2.68
N GLY A 37 8.75 -0.93 1.77
CA GLY A 37 9.08 -1.17 0.36
C GLY A 37 9.95 -2.40 0.07
N TYR A 38 10.28 -3.23 1.07
CA TYR A 38 11.10 -4.43 0.87
C TYR A 38 10.29 -5.71 0.61
N CYS A 39 9.02 -5.77 1.01
CA CYS A 39 8.18 -6.97 0.90
C CYS A 39 7.42 -7.07 -0.43
N GLY A 40 7.24 -5.95 -1.15
CA GLY A 40 6.52 -5.93 -2.43
C GLY A 40 5.00 -6.18 -2.35
N MET A 41 4.44 -6.46 -1.17
CA MET A 41 3.01 -6.74 -0.99
C MET A 41 2.13 -5.54 -1.34
N CYS A 42 2.62 -4.32 -1.07
CA CYS A 42 1.85 -3.08 -1.26
C CYS A 42 1.63 -2.72 -2.73
N ARG A 43 2.15 -3.51 -3.68
CA ARG A 43 2.11 -3.23 -5.13
C ARG A 43 0.70 -2.94 -5.63
N VAL A 44 0.57 -1.85 -6.39
CA VAL A 44 -0.63 -1.50 -7.13
C VAL A 44 -0.28 -1.16 -8.57
N PRO A 45 -1.14 -1.50 -9.55
CA PRO A 45 -0.92 -1.11 -10.93
C PRO A 45 -1.08 0.41 -11.09
N LEU A 46 -0.13 1.05 -11.76
CA LEU A 46 -0.17 2.44 -12.19
C LEU A 46 -0.67 2.48 -13.64
N ILE A 47 -1.81 3.13 -13.85
CA ILE A 47 -2.43 3.30 -15.16
C ILE A 47 -1.85 4.52 -15.87
N ASP A 48 -1.66 5.62 -15.15
CA ASP A 48 -1.18 6.88 -15.72
C ASP A 48 -0.46 7.75 -14.68
N GLY A 49 0.54 8.50 -15.12
CA GLY A 49 1.38 9.35 -14.27
C GLY A 49 2.66 8.68 -13.79
N GLU A 50 3.38 9.35 -12.90
CA GLU A 50 4.65 8.88 -12.34
C GLU A 50 4.75 9.19 -10.84
N VAL A 51 5.45 8.32 -10.11
CA VAL A 51 5.77 8.50 -8.69
C VAL A 51 7.27 8.49 -8.49
N ASP A 52 7.71 9.20 -7.45
CA ASP A 52 9.12 9.28 -7.08
C ASP A 52 9.41 8.35 -5.90
N TYR A 53 10.61 7.77 -5.86
CA TYR A 53 11.05 6.91 -4.75
C TYR A 53 12.22 7.59 -4.04
N PRO A 54 11.98 8.29 -2.92
CA PRO A 54 13.06 8.88 -2.14
C PRO A 54 14.01 7.82 -1.58
N ASP A 55 13.45 6.66 -1.20
CA ASP A 55 14.19 5.46 -0.85
C ASP A 55 13.95 4.38 -1.92
N PRO A 56 15.00 3.90 -2.61
CA PRO A 56 14.85 2.91 -3.66
C PRO A 56 14.37 1.58 -3.06
N PRO A 57 13.23 1.04 -3.52
CA PRO A 57 12.72 -0.22 -3.03
C PRO A 57 13.63 -1.37 -3.47
N LEU A 58 13.86 -2.32 -2.56
CA LEU A 58 14.58 -3.58 -2.86
C LEU A 58 13.72 -4.59 -3.63
N ALA A 59 12.40 -4.40 -3.61
CA ALA A 59 11.46 -5.23 -4.34
C ALA A 59 11.49 -4.89 -5.85
N PHE A 60 11.36 -5.91 -6.69
CA PHE A 60 11.20 -5.72 -8.13
C PHE A 60 9.79 -5.23 -8.44
N ILE A 61 9.68 -4.12 -9.15
CA ILE A 61 8.41 -3.47 -9.51
C ILE A 61 8.32 -3.43 -11.04
N GLY A 62 7.18 -3.82 -11.60
CA GLY A 62 6.95 -3.66 -13.03
C GLY A 62 6.92 -2.19 -13.45
N PRO A 63 7.13 -1.89 -14.76
CA PRO A 63 7.08 -0.52 -15.27
C PRO A 63 5.69 0.14 -15.14
N SER A 64 4.64 -0.66 -14.94
CA SER A 64 3.25 -0.22 -14.75
C SER A 64 2.75 -0.52 -13.33
N GLU A 65 3.65 -0.65 -12.36
CA GLU A 65 3.31 -0.96 -10.97
C GLU A 65 4.05 0.00 -10.04
N ILE A 66 3.49 0.26 -8.87
CA ILE A 66 4.09 1.12 -7.85
C ILE A 66 3.88 0.57 -6.44
N LEU A 67 4.80 0.92 -5.54
CA LEU A 67 4.71 0.67 -4.10
C LEU A 67 4.20 1.91 -3.33
N PRO A 68 2.90 2.00 -2.98
CA PRO A 68 2.28 3.10 -2.24
C PRO A 68 2.85 3.29 -0.84
N CYS A 69 3.53 2.27 -0.29
CA CYS A 69 4.12 2.31 1.03
C CYS A 69 5.42 3.14 1.11
N CYS A 70 6.15 3.34 0.01
CA CYS A 70 7.38 4.15 -0.02
C CYS A 70 7.47 5.13 -1.19
N CYS A 71 6.46 5.18 -2.06
CA CYS A 71 6.44 6.17 -3.13
C CYS A 71 6.00 7.54 -2.62
N ARG A 72 6.58 8.58 -3.22
CA ARG A 72 6.19 9.97 -3.07
C ARG A 72 5.46 10.42 -4.33
N VAL A 73 4.21 10.82 -4.15
CA VAL A 73 3.35 11.29 -5.24
C VAL A 73 3.52 12.80 -5.40
N THR A 74 4.27 13.22 -6.41
CA THR A 74 4.56 14.63 -6.71
C THR A 74 3.55 15.27 -7.65
N GLN A 75 2.79 14.45 -8.40
CA GLN A 75 1.83 14.88 -9.42
C GLN A 75 0.56 14.05 -9.38
N ALA A 76 -0.47 14.47 -10.11
CA ALA A 76 -1.70 13.68 -10.19
C ALA A 76 -1.46 12.37 -10.95
N ILE A 77 -1.80 11.24 -10.35
CA ILE A 77 -1.61 9.91 -10.92
C ILE A 77 -2.93 9.13 -10.94
N THR A 78 -3.00 8.14 -11.83
CA THR A 78 -4.12 7.20 -11.93
C THR A 78 -3.64 5.79 -11.63
N ILE A 79 -4.24 5.13 -10.65
CA ILE A 79 -3.87 3.77 -10.23
C ILE A 79 -5.08 2.83 -10.26
N GLU A 80 -4.83 1.55 -10.49
CA GLU A 80 -5.85 0.52 -10.41
C GLU A 80 -5.95 -0.03 -8.99
N CYS A 81 -6.86 0.56 -8.21
CA CYS A 81 -7.14 0.07 -6.87
C CYS A 81 -8.66 0.06 -6.63
N ARG A 82 -9.16 -1.06 -6.12
CA ARG A 82 -10.58 -1.27 -5.85
C ARG A 82 -10.87 -1.06 -4.36
N ILE A 83 -12.06 -0.55 -4.08
CA ILE A 83 -12.59 -0.44 -2.72
C ILE A 83 -13.20 -1.80 -2.36
N THR A 84 -12.54 -2.54 -1.49
CA THR A 84 -13.16 -3.69 -0.81
C THR A 84 -13.64 -3.21 0.55
N ARG A 85 -14.82 -2.59 0.59
CA ARG A 85 -15.50 -2.38 1.88
C ARG A 85 -15.97 -3.75 2.39
N VAL A 86 -15.13 -4.41 3.17
CA VAL A 86 -15.60 -5.32 4.23
C VAL A 86 -15.39 -4.62 5.56
N PRO A 87 -16.44 -4.06 6.17
CA PRO A 87 -16.35 -3.72 7.58
C PRO A 87 -16.18 -5.03 8.37
N GLU A 88 -15.24 -5.01 9.32
CA GLU A 88 -15.13 -5.93 10.45
C GLU A 88 -14.33 -7.24 10.25
N GLN A 89 -13.21 -7.34 10.99
CA GLN A 89 -12.59 -8.59 11.48
C GLN A 89 -12.38 -9.73 10.46
N LEU A 90 -11.19 -9.82 9.84
CA LEU A 90 -10.50 -11.12 9.77
C LEU A 90 -9.01 -10.94 9.39
N GLN A 91 -8.17 -10.73 10.39
CA GLN A 91 -6.81 -11.27 10.45
C GLN A 91 -6.39 -11.35 11.93
N PHE A 92 -7.12 -12.18 12.66
CA PHE A 92 -6.49 -13.02 13.68
C PHE A 92 -5.65 -14.05 12.90
N ASP A 93 -4.44 -13.70 12.48
CA ASP A 93 -3.42 -14.72 12.30
C ASP A 93 -2.52 -14.64 13.53
N MET A 94 -2.55 -15.73 14.28
CA MET A 94 -2.09 -15.83 15.65
C MET A 94 -0.63 -15.37 15.80
N PRO A 95 -0.28 -14.69 16.92
CA PRO A 95 1.11 -14.62 17.32
C PRO A 95 1.63 -16.05 17.46
N GLY A 96 2.78 -16.33 16.85
CA GLY A 96 3.53 -17.55 17.09
C GLY A 96 3.67 -17.78 18.59
N LYS A 97 2.80 -18.63 19.13
CA LYS A 97 2.93 -19.21 20.45
C LYS A 97 4.11 -20.15 20.34
N GLN A 98 5.26 -19.74 20.86
CA GLN A 98 6.34 -20.66 21.15
C GLN A 98 5.76 -21.72 22.08
N LEU A 99 5.47 -22.90 21.53
CA LEU A 99 5.31 -24.10 22.32
C LEU A 99 6.70 -24.42 22.86
N GLU A 100 6.97 -24.00 24.09
CA GLU A 100 8.02 -24.62 24.88
C GLU A 100 7.55 -26.05 25.15
N LEU A 101 8.19 -27.00 24.47
CA LEU A 101 8.12 -28.42 24.79
C LEU A 101 8.63 -28.59 26.24
N PRO A 102 8.01 -29.43 27.07
CA PRO A 102 8.61 -29.77 28.35
C PRO A 102 9.93 -30.50 28.08
N GLU A 103 11.04 -29.83 28.39
CA GLU A 103 12.31 -30.51 28.64
C GLU A 103 12.15 -31.28 29.96
N GLU A 104 12.42 -32.58 29.83
CA GLU A 104 12.57 -33.66 30.81
C GLU A 104 13.07 -33.32 32.22
#